data_AF-A0AAW6FVB4-F1
#
_entry.id   AF-A0AAW6FVB4-F1
#
_cell.length_a   1.000
_cell.length_b   1.000
_cell.length_c   1.000
_cell.angle_alpha   90.00
_cell.angle_beta   90.00
_cell.angle_gamma   90.00
#
_symmetry.space_group_name_H-M   'P 1'
#
loop_
_entity.id
_entity.type
_entity.pdbx_description
1 polymer ?
#
loop_
_entity_poly.entity_id
_entity_poly.type
_entity_poly.pdbx_seq_one_letter_code
_entity_poly.pdbx_strand_id
1 'polypeptide(L)'
;MKNLFKKLALGLGTATAICMSLTPAFAAGSITSNGSTSGEVIRDGVVLEGSTSQFVDDLSYLTSSENEQDVKAADIIEQLNAGTPLTEAFSGETVALPEGVEIDLSEFSLLTKLQDLQAFDADGNRLEENVTISWEVPNLTSELGEVYVLHYSTKADKGWEVIKPDEVNYDTKMITATFEDLSPVGVIYKSTENVPAENPNTSTSTNAGLYLGVGAVALVAIGLIVFKKHKA
;
A
#
# COMPACT_ATOMS: atom_id res chain seq x y z
N MET A 1 -48.44 16.14 65.76
CA MET A 1 -47.69 14.87 65.79
C MET A 1 -46.60 14.93 64.73
N LYS A 2 -45.33 14.82 65.17
CA LYS A 2 -44.14 14.27 64.47
C LYS A 2 -43.77 14.91 63.11
N ASN A 3 -42.72 15.75 63.05
CA ASN A 3 -41.30 15.34 62.84
C ASN A 3 -41.13 14.62 61.48
N LEU A 4 -40.16 14.90 60.59
CA LEU A 4 -38.82 15.49 60.67
C LEU A 4 -38.10 15.06 59.37
N PHE A 5 -36.98 15.68 59.03
CA PHE A 5 -35.96 15.25 58.03
C PHE A 5 -36.26 15.59 56.57
N LYS A 6 -35.31 15.93 55.71
CA LYS A 6 -33.94 16.46 55.77
C LYS A 6 -33.59 16.70 54.28
N LYS A 7 -32.86 17.79 54.01
CA LYS A 7 -31.86 17.99 52.94
C LYS A 7 -31.71 16.87 51.89
N LEU A 8 -31.71 17.22 50.60
CA LEU A 8 -30.59 16.87 49.73
C LEU A 8 -30.58 17.73 48.45
N ALA A 9 -29.46 18.42 48.25
CA ALA A 9 -29.05 19.01 47.00
C ALA A 9 -28.94 17.93 45.92
N LEU A 10 -29.40 18.21 44.70
CA LEU A 10 -29.05 17.42 43.53
C LEU A 10 -28.22 18.30 42.59
N GLY A 11 -26.95 17.94 42.48
CA GLY A 11 -25.93 18.64 41.71
C GLY A 11 -26.15 18.55 40.20
N LEU A 12 -25.71 19.61 39.53
CA LEU A 12 -25.44 19.65 38.10
C LEU A 12 -24.38 18.59 37.77
N GLY A 13 -24.78 17.52 37.09
CA GLY A 13 -23.85 16.60 36.44
C GLY A 13 -23.54 17.11 35.04
N THR A 14 -22.32 17.59 34.83
CA THR A 14 -21.75 17.86 33.50
C THR A 14 -21.61 16.55 32.73
N ALA A 15 -22.41 16.37 31.67
CA ALA A 15 -22.24 15.28 30.72
C ALA A 15 -21.13 15.67 29.72
N THR A 16 -19.92 15.15 29.93
CA THR A 16 -18.84 15.24 28.94
C THR A 16 -19.20 14.36 27.75
N ALA A 17 -19.52 14.97 26.61
CA ALA A 17 -19.73 14.26 25.35
C ALA A 17 -18.39 13.73 24.86
N ILE A 18 -18.20 12.41 24.92
CA ILE A 18 -17.08 11.72 24.27
C ILE A 18 -17.45 11.64 22.78
N CYS A 19 -16.97 12.59 21.98
CA CYS A 19 -16.97 12.43 20.53
C CYS A 19 -15.96 11.34 20.18
N MET A 20 -16.45 10.11 20.00
CA MET A 20 -15.69 9.08 19.29
C MET A 20 -15.72 9.47 17.81
N SER A 21 -14.71 10.20 17.35
CA SER A 21 -14.42 10.28 15.92
C SER A 21 -14.06 8.85 15.49
N LEU A 22 -15.00 8.17 14.85
CA LEU A 22 -14.73 6.98 14.06
C LEU A 22 -13.82 7.45 12.91
N THR A 23 -12.51 7.49 13.14
CA THR A 23 -11.55 7.46 12.04
C THR A 23 -11.74 6.11 11.36
N PRO A 24 -12.17 6.07 10.09
CA PRO A 24 -12.17 4.82 9.35
C PRO A 24 -10.73 4.30 9.32
N ALA A 25 -10.49 3.17 9.98
CA ALA A 25 -9.23 2.45 9.85
C ALA A 25 -9.24 1.77 8.48
N PHE A 26 -8.71 2.47 7.47
CA PHE A 26 -8.39 1.83 6.21
C PHE A 26 -7.19 0.92 6.44
N ALA A 27 -7.39 -0.38 6.22
CA ALA A 27 -6.27 -1.32 6.19
C ALA A 27 -5.33 -0.90 5.07
N ALA A 28 -4.01 -0.93 5.34
CA ALA A 28 -3.00 -0.79 4.28
C ALA A 28 -3.37 -1.70 3.11
N GLY A 29 -3.33 -1.17 1.88
CA GLY A 29 -3.63 -1.96 0.69
C GLY A 29 -2.78 -3.22 0.67
N SER A 30 -3.40 -4.38 0.55
CA SER A 30 -2.65 -5.64 0.43
C SER A 30 -1.74 -5.56 -0.77
N ILE A 31 -0.46 -5.90 -0.60
CA ILE A 31 0.49 -6.02 -1.72
C ILE A 31 -0.07 -7.08 -2.68
N THR A 32 -0.30 -6.69 -3.93
CA THR A 32 -0.80 -7.58 -4.99
C THR A 32 0.26 -7.79 -6.07
N SER A 33 0.16 -8.84 -6.88
CA SER A 33 0.98 -8.85 -8.11
C SER A 33 0.50 -7.75 -9.05
N ASN A 34 1.39 -7.26 -9.92
CA ASN A 34 0.97 -6.44 -11.06
C ASN A 34 0.01 -7.27 -11.92
N GLY A 35 -0.98 -6.58 -12.50
CA GLY A 35 -1.92 -7.18 -13.43
C GLY A 35 -1.33 -7.34 -14.83
N SER A 36 -2.19 -7.61 -15.79
CA SER A 36 -1.74 -7.75 -17.17
C SER A 36 -1.26 -6.41 -17.73
N THR A 37 -0.20 -6.46 -18.53
CA THR A 37 0.13 -5.34 -19.41
C THR A 37 -0.96 -5.21 -20.47
N SER A 38 -1.24 -3.98 -20.89
CA SER A 38 -2.29 -3.69 -21.87
C SER A 38 -1.93 -2.47 -22.68
N GLY A 39 -2.53 -2.34 -23.86
CA GLY A 39 -2.26 -1.22 -24.77
C GLY A 39 -1.03 -1.44 -25.64
N GLU A 40 -0.58 -0.35 -26.22
CA GLU A 40 0.53 -0.31 -27.16
C GLU A 40 1.87 -0.26 -26.41
N VAL A 41 2.85 -1.05 -26.85
CA VAL A 41 4.24 -0.85 -26.43
C VAL A 41 4.85 0.22 -27.32
N ILE A 42 5.37 1.28 -26.71
CA ILE A 42 5.96 2.41 -27.42
C ILE A 42 7.46 2.40 -27.15
N ARG A 43 8.28 2.54 -28.20
CA ARG A 43 9.72 2.74 -28.07
C ARG A 43 10.11 4.04 -28.76
N ASP A 44 10.86 4.89 -28.06
CA ASP A 44 11.32 6.19 -28.58
C ASP A 44 10.16 7.04 -29.17
N GLY A 45 8.97 6.96 -28.58
CA GLY A 45 7.76 7.65 -29.03
C GLY A 45 7.06 7.03 -30.25
N VAL A 46 7.48 5.84 -30.69
CA VAL A 46 6.88 5.11 -31.82
C VAL A 46 6.20 3.83 -31.33
N VAL A 47 4.95 3.62 -31.74
CA VAL A 47 4.19 2.39 -31.47
C VAL A 47 4.83 1.21 -32.20
N LEU A 48 5.13 0.14 -31.46
CA LEU A 48 5.64 -1.11 -32.02
C LEU A 48 4.49 -2.09 -32.25
N GLU A 49 3.97 -2.13 -33.47
CA GLU A 49 2.90 -3.05 -33.86
C GLU A 49 3.29 -4.52 -33.64
N GLY A 50 2.38 -5.30 -33.05
CA GLY A 50 2.60 -6.74 -32.78
C GLY A 50 3.56 -7.03 -31.62
N SER A 51 4.02 -6.01 -30.92
CA SER A 51 4.80 -6.18 -29.68
C SER A 51 3.95 -6.78 -28.56
N THR A 52 4.64 -7.41 -27.61
CA THR A 52 4.03 -7.90 -26.38
C THR A 52 4.84 -7.47 -25.18
N SER A 53 4.21 -7.43 -24.02
CA SER A 53 4.87 -7.22 -22.74
C SER A 53 4.26 -8.11 -21.69
N GLN A 54 4.99 -8.38 -20.61
CA GLN A 54 4.53 -9.24 -19.53
C GLN A 54 5.35 -9.02 -18.26
N PHE A 55 4.76 -9.35 -17.13
CA PHE A 55 5.47 -9.51 -15.87
C PHE A 55 5.88 -10.97 -15.66
N VAL A 56 7.10 -11.18 -15.17
CA VAL A 56 7.66 -12.48 -14.85
C VAL A 56 8.09 -12.49 -13.38
N ASP A 57 7.67 -13.50 -12.63
CA ASP A 57 8.04 -13.65 -11.21
C ASP A 57 9.48 -14.17 -11.01
N ASP A 58 10.05 -14.78 -12.05
CA ASP A 58 11.41 -15.32 -12.00
C ASP A 58 12.45 -14.21 -12.08
N LEU A 59 13.12 -13.97 -10.94
CA LEU A 59 14.21 -13.02 -10.77
C LEU A 59 15.56 -13.73 -10.54
N SER A 60 15.66 -15.02 -10.88
CA SER A 60 16.87 -15.82 -10.64
C SER A 60 18.11 -15.27 -11.35
N TYR A 61 17.94 -14.51 -12.43
CA TYR A 61 19.03 -13.85 -13.13
C TYR A 61 19.76 -12.82 -12.25
N LEU A 62 19.06 -12.14 -11.34
CA LEU A 62 19.66 -11.23 -10.37
C LEU A 62 20.47 -11.99 -9.33
N THR A 63 19.90 -13.06 -8.75
CA THR A 63 20.59 -13.89 -7.74
C THR A 63 21.82 -14.61 -8.28
N SER A 64 21.85 -14.88 -9.60
CA SER A 64 22.95 -15.56 -10.28
C SER A 64 23.94 -14.58 -10.95
N SER A 65 23.72 -13.27 -10.80
CA SER A 65 24.56 -12.25 -11.41
C SER A 65 25.94 -12.21 -10.75
N GLU A 66 26.97 -11.91 -11.54
CA GLU A 66 28.31 -11.61 -11.03
C GLU A 66 28.40 -10.19 -10.44
N ASN A 67 27.40 -9.34 -10.71
CA ASN A 67 27.31 -8.01 -10.14
C ASN A 67 26.71 -8.08 -8.72
N GLU A 68 27.50 -7.67 -7.72
CA GLU A 68 27.08 -7.66 -6.32
C GLU A 68 25.84 -6.78 -6.07
N GLN A 69 25.61 -5.76 -6.88
CA GLN A 69 24.43 -4.90 -6.75
C GLN A 69 23.15 -5.63 -7.17
N ASP A 70 23.19 -6.42 -8.25
CA ASP A 70 22.05 -7.19 -8.73
C ASP A 70 21.63 -8.23 -7.68
N VAL A 71 22.60 -8.91 -7.07
CA VAL A 71 22.35 -9.90 -6.01
C VAL A 71 21.71 -9.23 -4.80
N LYS A 72 22.20 -8.06 -4.37
CA LYS A 72 21.56 -7.28 -3.29
C LYS A 72 20.16 -6.82 -3.67
N ALA A 73 19.94 -6.42 -4.91
CA ALA A 73 18.62 -6.02 -5.39
C ALA A 73 17.63 -7.18 -5.31
N ALA A 74 18.04 -8.42 -5.60
CA ALA A 74 17.21 -9.61 -5.40
C ALA A 74 16.77 -9.76 -3.94
N ASP A 75 17.70 -9.62 -2.98
CA ASP A 75 17.39 -9.70 -1.54
C ASP A 75 16.42 -8.59 -1.09
N ILE A 76 16.57 -7.37 -1.62
CA ILE A 76 15.66 -6.24 -1.36
C ILE A 76 14.28 -6.51 -1.93
N ILE A 77 14.20 -7.02 -3.17
CA ILE A 77 12.94 -7.39 -3.81
C ILE A 77 12.21 -8.45 -2.99
N GLU A 78 12.92 -9.49 -2.51
CA GLU A 78 12.32 -10.52 -1.67
C GLU A 78 11.74 -9.92 -0.38
N GLN A 79 12.50 -9.06 0.30
CA GLN A 79 12.05 -8.37 1.52
C GLN A 79 10.82 -7.52 1.28
N LEU A 80 10.82 -6.69 0.23
CA LEU A 80 9.70 -5.82 -0.14
C LEU A 80 8.46 -6.63 -0.50
N ASN A 81 8.62 -7.69 -1.29
CA ASN A 81 7.52 -8.59 -1.68
C ASN A 81 6.94 -9.36 -0.49
N ALA A 82 7.73 -9.58 0.57
CA ALA A 82 7.30 -10.13 1.85
C ALA A 82 6.64 -9.09 2.80
N GLY A 83 6.56 -7.83 2.38
CA GLY A 83 5.93 -6.74 3.15
C GLY A 83 6.87 -6.03 4.13
N THR A 84 8.19 -6.15 3.94
CA THR A 84 9.16 -5.33 4.68
C THR A 84 8.98 -3.85 4.27
N PRO A 85 8.96 -2.91 5.23
CA PRO A 85 8.87 -1.48 4.91
C PRO A 85 10.01 -1.01 4.03
N LEU A 86 9.74 -0.05 3.12
CA LEU A 86 10.74 0.51 2.19
C LEU A 86 11.99 1.00 2.93
N THR A 87 11.83 1.67 4.08
CA THR A 87 12.94 2.20 4.88
C THR A 87 13.86 1.12 5.45
N GLU A 88 13.32 -0.07 5.73
CA GLU A 88 14.10 -1.18 6.25
C GLU A 88 14.81 -1.92 5.11
N ALA A 89 14.07 -2.21 4.04
CA ALA A 89 14.62 -2.89 2.86
C ALA A 89 15.72 -2.07 2.17
N PHE A 90 15.60 -0.74 2.12
CA PHE A 90 16.61 0.16 1.55
C PHE A 90 17.64 0.68 2.55
N SER A 91 17.76 0.07 3.73
CA SER A 91 18.73 0.52 4.74
C SER A 91 20.16 0.46 4.22
N GLY A 92 20.75 1.64 3.94
CA GLY A 92 22.10 1.77 3.38
C GLY A 92 22.18 1.78 1.86
N GLU A 93 21.04 1.74 1.17
CA GLU A 93 20.95 1.88 -0.29
C GLU A 93 20.52 3.30 -0.69
N THR A 94 20.94 3.72 -1.89
CA THR A 94 20.52 4.99 -2.46
C THR A 94 19.45 4.73 -3.51
N VAL A 95 18.34 5.47 -3.41
CA VAL A 95 17.27 5.45 -4.40
C VAL A 95 17.26 6.79 -5.12
N ALA A 96 17.43 6.76 -6.44
CA ALA A 96 17.32 7.96 -7.27
C ALA A 96 15.86 8.44 -7.30
N LEU A 97 15.66 9.75 -7.15
CA LEU A 97 14.34 10.36 -7.11
C LEU A 97 14.09 11.18 -8.38
N PRO A 98 12.82 11.36 -8.80
CA PRO A 98 12.51 12.15 -9.97
C PRO A 98 12.88 13.63 -9.73
N GLU A 99 13.36 14.30 -10.77
CA GLU A 99 13.84 15.68 -10.66
C GLU A 99 12.77 16.63 -10.10
N GLY A 100 13.15 17.43 -9.10
CA GLY A 100 12.27 18.42 -8.49
C GLY A 100 11.18 17.85 -7.58
N VAL A 101 11.22 16.55 -7.27
CA VAL A 101 10.31 15.90 -6.33
C VAL A 101 11.07 15.45 -5.10
N GLU A 102 10.64 15.90 -3.92
CA GLU A 102 11.14 15.40 -2.65
C GLU A 102 10.25 14.24 -2.20
N ILE A 103 10.80 13.03 -2.19
CA ILE A 103 10.12 11.81 -1.75
C ILE A 103 10.80 11.32 -0.48
N ASP A 104 10.05 11.24 0.62
CA ASP A 104 10.45 10.52 1.82
C ASP A 104 9.86 9.11 1.77
N LEU A 105 10.70 8.12 1.47
CA LEU A 105 10.28 6.71 1.35
C LEU A 105 9.62 6.15 2.63
N SER A 106 9.78 6.80 3.79
CA SER A 106 9.09 6.41 5.03
C SER A 106 7.58 6.66 5.01
N GLU A 107 7.13 7.55 4.12
CA GLU A 107 5.71 7.86 3.93
C GLU A 107 5.05 6.98 2.86
N PHE A 108 5.86 6.14 2.18
CA PHE A 108 5.40 5.28 1.11
C PHE A 108 5.25 3.83 1.57
N SER A 109 4.39 3.11 0.85
CA SER A 109 4.18 1.68 1.02
C SER A 109 4.09 1.02 -0.34
N LEU A 110 4.43 -0.27 -0.39
CA LEU A 110 4.32 -1.06 -1.61
C LEU A 110 2.85 -1.40 -1.88
N LEU A 111 2.39 -1.12 -3.10
CA LEU A 111 1.06 -1.46 -3.60
C LEU A 111 1.09 -2.77 -4.40
N THR A 112 2.15 -2.97 -5.20
CA THR A 112 2.37 -4.19 -5.98
C THR A 112 3.73 -4.79 -5.75
N LYS A 113 3.81 -6.12 -5.87
CA LYS A 113 5.08 -6.84 -5.86
C LYS A 113 6.00 -6.30 -6.95
N LEU A 114 7.30 -6.33 -6.69
CA LEU A 114 8.30 -6.15 -7.72
C LEU A 114 8.42 -7.44 -8.53
N GLN A 115 8.18 -7.32 -9.83
CA GLN A 115 8.24 -8.41 -10.81
C GLN A 115 9.05 -7.94 -12.02
N ASP A 116 9.70 -8.86 -12.72
CA ASP A 116 10.48 -8.52 -13.92
C ASP A 116 9.54 -8.08 -15.03
N LEU A 117 9.67 -6.83 -15.47
CA LEU A 117 8.92 -6.34 -16.63
C LEU A 117 9.72 -6.64 -17.89
N GLN A 118 9.09 -7.33 -18.84
CA GLN A 118 9.70 -7.66 -20.11
C GLN A 118 8.80 -7.21 -21.25
N ALA A 119 9.40 -6.81 -22.36
CA ALA A 119 8.70 -6.57 -23.61
C ALA A 119 9.46 -7.16 -24.79
N PHE A 120 8.74 -7.50 -25.84
CA PHE A 120 9.26 -8.14 -27.05
C PHE A 120 8.66 -7.46 -28.28
N ASP A 121 9.46 -7.32 -29.35
CA ASP A 121 8.94 -6.91 -30.65
C ASP A 121 8.15 -8.04 -31.34
N ALA A 122 7.59 -7.75 -32.51
CA ALA A 122 6.83 -8.74 -33.30
C ALA A 122 7.68 -9.94 -33.76
N ASP A 123 9.00 -9.79 -33.82
CA ASP A 123 9.95 -10.84 -34.19
C ASP A 123 10.40 -11.67 -32.97
N GLY A 124 9.97 -11.27 -31.76
CA GLY A 124 10.28 -11.94 -30.50
C GLY A 124 11.61 -11.51 -29.86
N ASN A 125 12.24 -10.43 -30.33
CA ASN A 125 13.44 -9.88 -29.69
C ASN A 125 13.05 -9.06 -28.46
N ARG A 126 13.77 -9.25 -27.35
CA ARG A 126 13.56 -8.48 -26.13
C ARG A 126 13.82 -6.99 -26.41
N LEU A 127 12.91 -6.15 -25.93
CA LEU A 127 13.13 -4.70 -25.93
C LEU A 127 13.94 -4.34 -24.68
N GLU A 128 15.03 -3.61 -24.87
CA GLU A 128 15.95 -3.33 -23.75
C GLU A 128 15.93 -1.88 -23.29
N GLU A 129 15.52 -0.92 -24.12
CA GLU A 129 15.66 0.50 -23.79
C GLU A 129 14.50 1.37 -24.29
N ASN A 130 14.26 2.47 -23.54
CA ASN A 130 13.30 3.54 -23.83
C ASN A 130 11.90 3.04 -24.19
N VAL A 131 11.35 2.20 -23.33
CA VAL A 131 10.06 1.55 -23.56
C VAL A 131 9.00 2.15 -22.65
N THR A 132 7.88 2.59 -23.21
CA THR A 132 6.68 2.95 -22.48
C THR A 132 5.72 1.78 -22.47
N ILE A 133 5.24 1.40 -21.28
CA ILE A 133 4.32 0.28 -21.09
C ILE A 133 3.18 0.75 -20.18
N SER A 134 1.96 0.31 -20.51
CA SER A 134 0.80 0.42 -19.63
C SER A 134 0.45 -0.95 -19.02
N TRP A 135 0.09 -0.98 -17.75
CA TRP A 135 -0.32 -2.22 -17.08
C TRP A 135 -1.36 -1.98 -15.98
N GLU A 136 -2.08 -3.04 -15.66
CA GLU A 136 -3.10 -3.03 -14.60
C GLU A 136 -2.45 -3.11 -13.22
N VAL A 137 -2.98 -2.32 -12.29
CA VAL A 137 -2.63 -2.30 -10.87
C VAL A 137 -3.91 -2.61 -10.07
N PRO A 138 -4.14 -3.88 -9.66
CA PRO A 138 -5.45 -4.32 -9.18
C PRO A 138 -6.04 -3.54 -8.00
N ASN A 139 -5.17 -3.04 -7.11
CA ASN A 139 -5.56 -2.26 -5.93
C ASN A 139 -5.45 -0.75 -6.12
N LEU A 140 -5.29 -0.26 -7.36
CA LEU A 140 -5.28 1.16 -7.66
C LEU A 140 -6.68 1.76 -7.47
N THR A 141 -6.79 2.75 -6.59
CA THR A 141 -8.03 3.50 -6.33
C THR A 141 -7.71 4.98 -6.19
N SER A 142 -8.70 5.85 -6.46
CA SER A 142 -8.56 7.30 -6.32
C SER A 142 -8.44 7.77 -4.86
N GLU A 143 -8.62 6.86 -3.90
CA GLU A 143 -8.45 7.13 -2.46
C GLU A 143 -6.98 7.02 -2.04
N LEU A 144 -6.16 6.30 -2.82
CA LEU A 144 -4.72 6.35 -2.69
C LEU A 144 -4.25 7.78 -2.98
N GLY A 145 -3.26 8.26 -2.24
CA GLY A 145 -2.67 9.57 -2.48
C GLY A 145 -1.73 9.53 -3.68
N GLU A 146 -0.48 9.89 -3.44
CA GLU A 146 0.51 9.91 -4.52
C GLU A 146 0.93 8.49 -4.87
N VAL A 147 1.06 8.21 -6.17
CA VAL A 147 1.46 6.90 -6.71
C VAL A 147 2.70 7.09 -7.55
N TYR A 148 3.70 6.25 -7.31
CA TYR A 148 4.94 6.20 -8.09
C TYR A 148 5.31 4.77 -8.44
N VAL A 149 6.25 4.64 -9.37
CA VAL A 149 6.81 3.36 -9.78
C VAL A 149 8.19 3.22 -9.14
N LEU A 150 8.41 2.13 -8.42
CA LEU A 150 9.71 1.73 -7.94
C LEU A 150 10.33 0.80 -8.98
N HIS A 151 11.50 1.17 -9.47
CA HIS A 151 12.21 0.45 -10.52
C HIS A 151 13.63 0.13 -10.06
N TYR A 152 14.11 -1.07 -10.34
CA TYR A 152 15.52 -1.41 -10.25
C TYR A 152 16.10 -1.46 -11.65
N SER A 153 17.02 -0.55 -11.98
CA SER A 153 17.73 -0.56 -13.27
C SER A 153 18.93 -1.50 -13.21
N THR A 154 19.12 -2.26 -14.28
CA THR A 154 20.24 -3.22 -14.44
C THR A 154 21.39 -2.65 -15.27
N LYS A 155 21.26 -1.40 -15.74
CA LYS A 155 22.32 -0.71 -16.47
C LYS A 155 23.53 -0.45 -15.58
N ALA A 156 24.73 -0.50 -16.17
CA ALA A 156 25.96 -0.17 -15.46
C ALA A 156 25.85 1.24 -14.85
N ASP A 157 26.10 1.34 -13.54
CA ASP A 157 25.97 2.55 -12.70
C ASP A 157 24.54 3.02 -12.39
N LYS A 158 23.53 2.24 -12.75
CA LYS A 158 22.13 2.50 -12.41
C LYS A 158 21.68 1.48 -11.36
N GLY A 159 20.83 1.93 -10.44
CA GLY A 159 20.36 1.16 -9.32
C GLY A 159 18.87 1.41 -9.09
N TRP A 160 18.47 1.50 -7.83
CA TRP A 160 17.09 1.81 -7.49
C TRP A 160 16.70 3.23 -7.88
N GLU A 161 15.51 3.37 -8.46
CA GLU A 161 14.94 4.67 -8.80
C GLU A 161 13.42 4.69 -8.57
N VAL A 162 12.91 5.89 -8.31
CA VAL A 162 11.48 6.18 -8.28
C VAL A 162 11.13 6.95 -9.55
N ILE A 163 10.22 6.38 -10.34
CA ILE A 163 9.72 6.94 -11.58
C ILE A 163 8.34 7.53 -11.31
N LYS A 164 8.13 8.76 -11.77
CA LYS A 164 6.80 9.34 -11.84
C LYS A 164 6.07 8.74 -13.05
N PRO A 165 4.89 8.12 -12.88
CA PRO A 165 4.10 7.64 -13.99
C PRO A 165 3.77 8.74 -15.01
N ASP A 166 3.74 8.37 -16.28
CA ASP A 166 3.27 9.23 -17.37
C ASP A 166 1.75 9.44 -17.26
N GLU A 167 1.02 8.38 -16.87
CA GLU A 167 -0.43 8.41 -16.67
C GLU A 167 -0.84 7.45 -15.54
N VAL A 168 -1.86 7.86 -14.78
CA VAL A 168 -2.53 7.03 -13.78
C VAL A 168 -4.03 7.11 -14.03
N ASN A 169 -4.65 5.99 -14.41
CA ASN A 169 -6.08 5.89 -14.64
C ASN A 169 -6.73 5.02 -13.55
N TYR A 170 -7.41 5.67 -12.61
CA TYR A 170 -8.07 5.00 -11.49
C TYR A 170 -9.35 4.25 -11.89
N ASP A 171 -10.00 4.62 -12.99
CA ASP A 171 -11.23 3.97 -13.46
C ASP A 171 -10.93 2.60 -14.08
N THR A 172 -9.90 2.54 -14.92
CA THR A 172 -9.43 1.31 -15.57
C THR A 172 -8.34 0.60 -14.76
N LYS A 173 -7.89 1.20 -13.66
CA LYS A 173 -6.79 0.74 -12.81
C LYS A 173 -5.48 0.54 -13.56
N MET A 174 -5.17 1.43 -14.49
CA MET A 174 -3.98 1.34 -15.34
C MET A 174 -2.94 2.39 -14.92
N ILE A 175 -1.68 2.01 -14.97
CA ILE A 175 -0.54 2.93 -14.91
C ILE A 175 0.22 2.84 -16.23
N THR A 176 0.70 3.99 -16.72
CA THR A 176 1.63 4.08 -17.85
C THR A 176 2.94 4.69 -17.36
N ALA A 177 4.06 4.08 -17.69
CA ALA A 177 5.38 4.61 -17.38
C ALA A 177 6.39 4.28 -18.48
N THR A 178 7.39 5.15 -18.61
CA THR A 178 8.51 5.03 -19.55
C THR A 178 9.77 4.64 -18.79
N PHE A 179 10.48 3.65 -19.33
CA PHE A 179 11.65 3.06 -18.70
C PHE A 179 12.88 3.18 -19.61
N GLU A 180 14.02 3.63 -19.06
CA GLU A 180 15.30 3.62 -19.76
C GLU A 180 15.80 2.19 -20.01
N ASP A 181 15.45 1.25 -19.13
CA ASP A 181 15.65 -0.19 -19.27
C ASP A 181 14.52 -0.99 -18.62
N LEU A 182 14.27 -2.20 -19.13
CA LEU A 182 13.21 -3.07 -18.63
C LEU A 182 13.76 -4.11 -17.66
N SER A 183 13.59 -3.82 -16.37
CA SER A 183 13.99 -4.63 -15.23
C SER A 183 12.94 -4.48 -14.10
N PRO A 184 13.11 -5.05 -12.88
CA PRO A 184 11.98 -5.27 -11.98
C PRO A 184 11.26 -3.98 -11.56
N VAL A 185 9.94 -4.05 -11.60
CA VAL A 185 9.04 -2.93 -11.35
C VAL A 185 7.99 -3.29 -10.31
N GLY A 186 7.76 -2.37 -9.37
CA GLY A 186 6.60 -2.38 -8.48
C GLY A 186 6.00 -0.98 -8.34
N VAL A 187 4.80 -0.90 -7.79
CA VAL A 187 4.10 0.36 -7.56
C VAL A 187 4.14 0.68 -6.08
N ILE A 188 4.51 1.92 -5.75
CA ILE A 188 4.48 2.46 -4.39
C ILE A 188 3.45 3.58 -4.29
N TYR A 189 2.91 3.78 -3.09
CA TYR A 189 1.94 4.84 -2.84
C TYR A 189 2.15 5.48 -1.49
N LYS A 190 1.75 6.74 -1.38
CA LYS A 190 1.61 7.48 -0.13
C LYS A 190 0.14 7.69 0.15
N SER A 191 -0.32 7.20 1.31
CA SER A 191 -1.71 7.41 1.74
C SER A 191 -1.95 8.88 2.09
N THR A 192 -3.13 9.41 1.74
CA THR A 192 -3.55 10.79 2.08
C THR A 192 -3.86 10.97 3.57
N GLU A 193 -4.17 9.88 4.28
CA GLU A 193 -4.19 9.85 5.74
C GLU A 193 -3.01 9.03 6.24
N ASN A 194 -2.25 9.59 7.17
CA ASN A 194 -1.04 9.02 7.75
C ASN A 194 -1.43 7.80 8.63
N VAL A 195 -1.78 6.69 7.98
CA VAL A 195 -2.04 5.40 8.62
C VAL A 195 -0.74 4.62 8.53
N PRO A 196 -0.09 4.30 9.67
CA PRO A 196 1.08 3.44 9.67
C PRO A 196 0.78 2.14 8.93
N ALA A 197 1.66 1.72 8.04
CA ALA A 197 1.54 0.46 7.31
C ALA A 197 1.54 -0.71 8.30
N GLU A 198 0.36 -1.24 8.64
CA GLU A 198 0.27 -2.53 9.31
C GLU A 198 0.35 -3.64 8.25
N ASN A 199 1.47 -4.38 8.28
CA ASN A 199 1.76 -5.52 7.42
C ASN A 199 0.66 -6.60 7.55
N PRO A 200 -0.02 -7.03 6.46
CA PRO A 200 -1.00 -8.10 6.52
C PRO A 200 -0.31 -9.46 6.49
N ASN A 201 0.44 -9.78 7.55
CA ASN A 201 0.79 -11.18 7.80
C ASN A 201 -0.47 -11.91 8.25
N THR A 202 -1.11 -12.63 7.32
CA THR A 202 -2.14 -13.63 7.61
C THR A 202 -1.51 -14.80 8.37
N SER A 203 -1.22 -14.59 9.65
CA SER A 203 -1.25 -15.64 10.66
C SER A 203 -2.49 -15.39 11.47
N THR A 204 -3.46 -16.31 11.35
CA THR A 204 -4.66 -16.41 12.17
C THR A 204 -4.27 -16.41 13.66
N SER A 205 -4.10 -15.23 14.24
CA SER A 205 -4.27 -15.02 15.67
C SER A 205 -5.59 -14.28 15.80
N THR A 206 -6.60 -15.05 16.14
CA THR A 206 -7.88 -14.57 16.62
C THR A 206 -7.60 -13.53 17.71
N ASN A 207 -7.68 -12.24 17.39
CA ASN A 207 -7.83 -11.19 18.38
C ASN A 207 -9.25 -11.25 18.95
N ALA A 208 -9.52 -12.35 19.68
CA ALA A 208 -10.62 -12.49 20.62
C ALA A 208 -10.43 -11.58 21.87
N GLY A 209 -9.38 -10.75 21.89
CA GLY A 209 -9.02 -9.85 22.99
C GLY A 209 -9.78 -8.52 23.05
N LEU A 210 -10.59 -8.17 22.05
CA LEU A 210 -11.36 -6.90 22.05
C LEU A 210 -12.89 -7.05 21.96
N TYR A 211 -13.42 -8.27 22.05
CA TYR A 211 -14.87 -8.53 22.08
C TYR A 211 -15.44 -8.92 23.46
N LEU A 212 -14.78 -8.53 24.56
CA LEU A 212 -15.31 -8.73 25.92
C LEU A 212 -15.58 -7.41 26.69
N GLY A 213 -15.60 -6.26 26.00
CA GLY A 213 -15.70 -4.95 26.64
C GLY A 213 -17.03 -4.19 26.51
N VAL A 214 -18.05 -4.72 25.83
CA VAL A 214 -19.33 -3.97 25.62
C VAL A 214 -20.59 -4.77 26.02
N GLY A 215 -20.43 -6.02 26.47
CA GLY A 215 -21.55 -6.89 26.83
C GLY A 215 -22.12 -6.74 28.26
N ALA A 216 -21.56 -5.89 29.13
CA ALA A 216 -21.92 -5.88 30.56
C ALA A 216 -22.49 -4.55 31.10
N VAL A 217 -22.51 -3.46 30.32
CA VAL A 217 -23.00 -2.16 30.82
C VAL A 217 -24.46 -1.88 30.44
N ALA A 218 -25.04 -2.61 29.48
CA ALA A 218 -26.42 -2.41 29.04
C ALA A 218 -27.50 -3.18 29.85
N LEU A 219 -27.14 -4.18 30.67
CA LEU A 219 -28.12 -4.94 31.47
C LEU A 219 -28.33 -4.43 32.90
N VAL A 220 -27.47 -3.55 33.42
CA VAL A 220 -27.66 -2.98 34.77
C VAL A 220 -28.62 -1.77 34.77
N ALA A 221 -28.78 -1.08 33.63
CA ALA A 221 -29.65 0.09 33.54
C ALA A 221 -31.14 -0.26 33.32
N ILE A 222 -31.47 -1.39 32.69
CA ILE A 222 -32.87 -1.78 32.41
C ILE A 222 -33.53 -2.42 33.65
N GLY A 223 -32.77 -3.13 34.49
CA GLY A 223 -33.29 -3.75 35.72
C GLY A 223 -33.79 -2.76 36.79
N LEU A 224 -33.20 -1.56 36.86
CA LEU A 224 -33.57 -0.55 37.86
C LEU A 224 -34.78 0.32 37.45
N ILE A 225 -35.14 0.36 36.16
CA ILE A 225 -36.32 1.10 35.69
C ILE A 225 -37.59 0.24 35.82
N VAL A 226 -37.50 -1.08 35.65
CA VAL A 226 -38.68 -1.96 35.73
C VAL A 226 -39.14 -2.20 37.17
N PHE A 227 -38.24 -2.22 38.16
CA PHE A 227 -38.65 -2.43 39.57
C PHE A 227 -39.34 -1.24 40.23
N LYS A 228 -39.24 -0.03 39.65
CA LYS A 228 -39.86 1.17 40.24
C LYS A 228 -41.31 1.40 39.80
N LYS A 229 -41.82 0.63 38.84
CA LYS A 229 -43.21 0.76 38.35
C LYS A 229 -44.20 -0.26 38.90
N HIS A 230 -43.77 -1.20 39.74
CA HIS A 230 -44.65 -2.22 40.33
C HIS A 230 -44.80 -2.13 41.86
N LYS A 231 -44.81 -0.91 42.42
CA LYS A 231 -45.39 -0.67 43.74
C LYS A 231 -45.86 0.77 43.92
N ALA A 232 -47.05 1.04 43.35
CA ALA A 232 -48.04 1.97 43.85
C ALA A 232 -49.41 1.35 43.53
#